data_AF-A0A673K0M3-F1
#
_entry.id   AF-A0A673K0M3-F1
#
_cell.length_a   1.000
_cell.length_b   1.000
_cell.length_c   1.000
_cell.angle_alpha   90.00
_cell.angle_beta   90.00
_cell.angle_gamma   90.00
#
_symmetry.space_group_name_H-M   'P 1'
#
loop_
_entity.id
_entity.type
_entity.pdbx_description
1 polymer ?
#
loop_
_entity_poly.entity_id
_entity_poly.type
_entity_poly.pdbx_seq_one_letter_code
_entity_poly.pdbx_strand_id
1 'polypeptide(L)'
;MFAGSRLLLPVTTNNVTEISLYFSCNFLTVFNDGTARTLVGLTGTIEVFYEGNVYNIPVCLWLLDTYPYNPPICFVKPTSAMMIKTGKHIDANGKIYLPYLHEWKHPQSDLYGLIQVMIVVFGEEPPVFSRPTTQPPYQAFQAAGPPNRKHGFITVQLTRRFHEIWTV
;
A
#
# COMPACT_ATOMS: atom_id res chain seq x y z
N MET A 1 -3.69 6.26 22.90
CA MET A 1 -3.69 5.65 21.56
C MET A 1 -5.02 6.02 20.91
N PHE A 2 -5.10 7.15 20.19
CA PHE A 2 -6.30 7.52 19.43
C PHE A 2 -6.21 6.81 18.07
N ALA A 3 -6.52 5.51 18.06
CA ALA A 3 -6.85 4.81 16.82
C ALA A 3 -8.38 4.90 16.69
N GLY A 4 -8.90 5.66 15.73
CA GLY A 4 -10.36 5.65 15.55
C GLY A 4 -11.02 6.68 14.65
N SER A 5 -10.33 7.72 14.16
CA SER A 5 -10.99 8.71 13.30
C SER A 5 -10.60 8.49 11.84
N ARG A 6 -11.46 7.78 11.07
CA ARG A 6 -11.37 7.68 9.60
C ARG A 6 -11.72 9.06 9.02
N LEU A 7 -10.74 9.74 8.43
CA LEU A 7 -10.98 10.96 7.66
C LEU A 7 -11.29 10.53 6.23
N LEU A 8 -12.57 10.57 5.87
CA LEU A 8 -12.97 10.54 4.48
C LEU A 8 -12.78 11.95 3.93
N LEU A 9 -11.77 12.15 3.08
CA LEU A 9 -11.65 13.38 2.32
C LEU A 9 -12.48 13.21 1.04
N PRO A 10 -13.64 13.88 0.88
CA PRO A 10 -14.40 13.81 -0.35
C PRO A 10 -13.61 14.55 -1.44
N VAL A 11 -13.15 13.84 -2.46
CA VAL A 11 -12.66 14.46 -3.70
C VAL A 11 -13.86 14.65 -4.62
N THR A 12 -14.37 15.89 -4.69
CA THR A 12 -15.43 16.26 -5.63
C THR A 12 -14.86 16.49 -7.04
N THR A 13 -14.54 15.41 -7.74
CA THR A 13 -14.46 15.42 -9.22
C THR A 13 -14.83 14.04 -9.76
N ASN A 14 -16.11 13.89 -10.13
CA ASN A 14 -16.75 12.94 -11.07
C ASN A 14 -16.43 11.43 -11.05
N ASN A 15 -15.50 10.93 -10.23
CA ASN A 15 -15.28 9.54 -9.89
C ASN A 15 -14.85 9.53 -8.42
N VAL A 16 -15.73 9.08 -7.53
CA VAL A 16 -15.50 9.10 -6.09
C VAL A 16 -14.40 8.07 -5.76
N THR A 17 -13.15 8.50 -5.69
CA THR A 17 -12.08 7.73 -5.03
C THR A 17 -12.20 7.96 -3.53
N GLU A 18 -12.45 6.92 -2.75
CA GLU A 18 -12.53 7.04 -1.29
C GLU A 18 -11.11 7.10 -0.70
N ILE A 19 -10.63 8.30 -0.37
CA ILE A 19 -9.39 8.44 0.40
C ILE A 19 -9.68 7.96 1.83
N SER A 20 -9.08 6.84 2.20
CA SER A 20 -9.20 6.28 3.54
C SER A 20 -7.92 6.53 4.32
N LEU A 21 -7.82 7.74 4.90
CA LEU A 21 -6.76 8.08 5.85
C LEU A 21 -7.31 8.03 7.27
N TYR A 22 -6.59 7.42 8.19
CA TYR A 22 -6.86 7.46 9.62
C TYR A 22 -5.77 8.25 10.33
N PHE A 23 -6.19 9.07 11.30
CA PHE A 23 -5.26 9.75 12.18
C PHE A 23 -4.62 8.73 13.11
N SER A 24 -3.29 8.70 13.14
CA SER A 24 -2.53 7.97 14.14
C SER A 24 -1.52 8.91 14.78
N CYS A 25 -1.68 9.14 16.08
CA CYS A 25 -0.63 9.76 16.88
C CYS A 25 0.36 8.66 17.27
N ASN A 26 1.52 8.64 16.62
CA ASN A 26 2.58 7.69 16.94
C ASN A 26 3.58 8.37 17.88
N PHE A 27 3.87 7.71 18.99
CA PHE A 27 4.94 8.11 19.89
C PHE A 27 6.26 7.65 19.27
N LEU A 28 7.21 8.58 19.10
CA LEU A 28 8.59 8.34 18.63
C LEU A 28 8.79 8.27 17.10
N THR A 29 9.17 9.40 16.51
CA THR A 29 9.96 9.43 15.27
C THR A 29 11.37 9.89 15.59
N VAL A 30 12.37 9.08 15.29
CA VAL A 30 13.78 9.44 15.42
C VAL A 30 14.18 10.22 14.17
N PHE A 31 14.49 11.50 14.35
CA PHE A 31 15.05 12.33 13.31
C PHE A 31 16.51 11.91 13.04
N ASN A 32 17.06 12.29 11.89
CA ASN A 32 18.41 11.89 11.50
C ASN A 32 19.52 12.43 12.45
N ASP A 33 19.17 13.40 13.30
CA ASP A 33 20.02 13.94 14.37
C ASP A 33 19.99 13.10 15.66
N GLY A 34 19.25 11.98 15.67
CA GLY A 34 19.06 11.13 16.85
C GLY A 34 17.99 11.64 17.81
N THR A 35 17.36 12.79 17.54
CA THR A 35 16.31 13.34 18.40
C THR A 35 15.01 12.59 18.16
N ALA A 36 14.40 12.10 19.24
CA ALA A 36 13.05 11.59 19.20
C ALA A 36 12.04 12.73 19.41
N ARG A 37 11.07 12.85 18.50
CA ARG A 37 9.91 13.74 18.72
C ARG A 37 8.61 12.99 18.50
N THR A 38 7.53 13.56 19.04
CA THR A 38 6.17 13.07 18.83
C THR A 38 5.57 13.83 17.66
N LEU A 39 5.24 13.13 16.58
CA LEU A 39 4.63 13.71 15.39
C LEU A 39 3.24 13.12 15.17
N VAL A 40 2.37 13.92 14.55
CA VAL A 40 1.08 13.44 14.06
C VAL A 40 1.28 12.75 12.72
N GLY A 41 0.86 11.49 12.60
CA GLY A 41 0.90 10.72 11.37
C GLY A 41 -0.50 10.52 10.79
N LEU A 42 -0.68 10.88 9.52
CA LEU A 42 -1.83 10.46 8.73
C LEU A 42 -1.43 9.19 8.01
N THR A 43 -2.04 8.06 8.35
CA THR A 43 -1.73 6.78 7.70
C THR A 43 -2.99 6.23 7.07
N GLY A 44 -2.87 5.59 5.92
CA GLY A 44 -4.00 4.96 5.27
C GLY A 44 -3.68 4.57 3.85
N THR A 45 -4.71 4.41 3.03
CA THR A 45 -4.57 4.05 1.62
C THR A 45 -5.14 5.14 0.72
N ILE A 46 -4.48 5.34 -0.41
CA ILE A 46 -4.98 6.13 -1.52
C ILE A 46 -5.31 5.19 -2.68
N GLU A 47 -6.49 5.36 -3.25
CA GLU A 47 -6.92 4.61 -4.42
C GLU A 47 -6.33 5.25 -5.67
N VAL A 48 -5.65 4.43 -6.47
CA VAL A 48 -4.95 4.88 -7.67
C VAL A 48 -5.31 3.96 -8.83
N PHE A 49 -5.70 4.57 -9.94
CA PHE A 49 -6.01 3.85 -11.16
C PHE A 49 -4.73 3.67 -12.00
N TYR A 50 -4.38 2.43 -12.30
CA TYR A 50 -3.21 2.08 -13.10
C TYR A 50 -3.55 0.90 -14.01
N GLU A 51 -3.23 1.00 -15.30
CA GLU A 51 -3.43 -0.07 -16.31
C GLU A 51 -4.80 -0.78 -16.25
N GLY A 52 -5.89 -0.03 -16.04
CA GLY A 52 -7.25 -0.59 -16.03
C GLY A 52 -7.74 -1.11 -14.69
N ASN A 53 -6.90 -1.13 -13.65
CA ASN A 53 -7.24 -1.60 -12.31
C ASN A 53 -7.07 -0.48 -11.26
N VAL A 54 -7.83 -0.58 -10.16
CA VAL A 54 -7.69 0.31 -9.00
C VAL A 54 -6.82 -0.40 -7.96
N TYR A 55 -5.77 0.29 -7.51
CA TYR A 55 -4.84 -0.18 -6.49
C TYR A 55 -4.93 0.67 -5.24
N ASN A 56 -4.90 0.02 -4.09
CA ASN A 56 -4.86 0.67 -2.78
C ASN A 56 -3.41 0.83 -2.34
N ILE A 57 -2.87 2.04 -2.45
CA ILE A 57 -1.47 2.32 -2.12
C ILE A 57 -1.39 2.80 -0.67
N PRO A 58 -0.73 2.06 0.23
CA PRO A 58 -0.56 2.46 1.61
C PRO A 58 0.44 3.60 1.75
N VAL A 59 0.02 4.71 2.34
CA VAL A 59 0.82 5.92 2.55
C VAL A 59 0.83 6.36 4.01
N CYS A 60 1.86 7.11 4.39
CA CYS A 60 1.99 7.75 5.69
C CYS A 60 2.55 9.16 5.52
N LEU A 61 1.80 10.16 5.97
CA LEU A 61 2.20 11.57 5.98
C LEU A 61 2.46 11.99 7.42
N TRP A 62 3.70 12.35 7.73
CA TRP A 62 4.08 12.90 9.03
C TRP A 62 4.02 14.42 8.99
N LEU A 63 3.21 14.99 9.88
CA LEU A 63 3.09 16.42 10.05
C LEU A 63 4.14 16.87 11.07
N LEU A 64 4.99 17.82 10.67
CA LEU A 64 5.96 18.46 11.55
C LEU A 64 5.28 19.47 12.47
N ASP A 65 5.93 19.81 13.59
CA ASP A 65 5.47 20.84 14.54
C ASP A 65 5.25 22.21 13.88
N THR A 66 5.91 22.44 12.74
CA THR A 66 5.85 23.67 11.95
C THR A 66 4.84 23.62 10.80
N TYR A 67 4.04 22.55 10.68
CA TYR A 67 2.93 22.47 9.74
C TYR A 67 1.85 23.53 10.10
N PRO A 68 1.22 24.22 9.14
CA PRO A 68 1.28 24.02 7.68
C PRO A 68 2.38 24.80 6.96
N TYR A 69 3.26 25.53 7.66
CA TYR A 69 4.30 26.33 7.01
C TYR A 69 5.43 25.49 6.38
N ASN A 70 5.66 24.29 6.90
CA ASN A 70 6.54 23.30 6.28
C ASN A 70 5.73 22.11 5.74
N PRO A 71 6.19 21.48 4.64
CA PRO A 71 5.52 20.32 4.06
C PRO A 71 5.56 19.12 5.01
N PRO A 72 4.59 18.19 4.89
CA PRO A 72 4.65 16.91 5.57
C PRO A 72 5.76 16.01 5.00
N ILE A 73 6.30 15.12 5.83
CA ILE A 73 7.22 14.07 5.37
C ILE A 73 6.40 12.85 4.96
N CYS A 74 6.49 12.45 3.70
CA CYS A 74 5.62 11.44 3.12
C CYS A 74 6.37 10.15 2.81
N PHE A 75 5.74 9.00 3.11
CA PHE A 75 6.27 7.68 2.84
C PHE A 75 5.21 6.74 2.27
N VAL A 76 5.65 5.80 1.46
CA VAL A 76 4.89 4.61 1.08
C VAL A 76 5.19 3.51 2.09
N LYS A 77 4.15 2.82 2.56
CA LYS A 77 4.25 1.74 3.56
C LYS A 77 3.84 0.40 2.96
N PRO A 78 4.72 -0.27 2.17
CA PRO A 78 4.39 -1.55 1.56
C PRO A 78 3.96 -2.59 2.62
N THR A 79 2.97 -3.41 2.28
CA THR A 79 2.64 -4.60 3.08
C THR A 79 3.70 -5.70 2.87
N SER A 80 3.62 -6.79 3.63
CA SER A 80 4.53 -7.95 3.46
C SER A 80 4.49 -8.54 2.05
N ALA A 81 3.35 -8.42 1.37
CA ALA A 81 3.13 -8.87 0.00
C ALA A 81 3.60 -7.84 -1.05
N MET A 82 4.13 -6.69 -0.65
CA MET A 82 4.56 -5.62 -1.56
C MET A 82 6.07 -5.37 -1.50
N MET A 83 6.58 -4.73 -2.54
CA MET A 83 7.94 -4.19 -2.65
C MET A 83 7.88 -2.75 -3.15
N ILE A 84 8.75 -1.89 -2.62
CA ILE A 84 8.90 -0.51 -3.11
C ILE A 84 9.56 -0.54 -4.48
N LYS A 85 8.96 0.19 -5.42
CA LYS A 85 9.59 0.56 -6.68
C LYS A 85 10.31 1.89 -6.49
N THR A 86 11.63 1.88 -6.53
CA THR A 86 12.41 3.13 -6.54
C THR A 86 12.27 3.80 -7.89
N GLY A 87 12.18 5.13 -7.88
CA GLY A 87 11.99 5.90 -9.10
C GLY A 87 12.31 7.36 -8.89
N LYS A 88 11.86 8.21 -9.82
CA LYS A 88 12.10 9.66 -9.77
C LYS A 88 11.53 10.31 -8.49
N HIS A 89 10.41 9.78 -8.02
CA HIS A 89 9.65 10.35 -6.91
C HIS A 89 9.80 9.56 -5.60
N ILE A 90 10.50 8.44 -5.59
CA ILE A 90 10.54 7.52 -4.45
C ILE A 90 11.93 6.93 -4.25
N ASP A 91 12.45 7.04 -3.05
CA ASP A 91 13.72 6.42 -2.67
C ASP A 91 13.57 4.97 -2.17
N ALA A 92 14.69 4.30 -1.92
CA ALA A 92 14.73 2.91 -1.44
C ALA A 92 14.05 2.70 -0.07
N ASN A 93 13.88 3.76 0.72
CA ASN A 93 13.18 3.72 2.00
C ASN A 93 11.68 3.98 1.85
N GLY A 94 11.21 4.21 0.62
CA GLY A 94 9.82 4.54 0.32
C GLY A 94 9.46 5.99 0.60
N LYS A 95 10.44 6.87 0.85
CA LYS A 95 10.18 8.30 1.04
C LYS A 95 9.80 8.93 -0.29
N ILE A 96 8.75 9.75 -0.25
CA ILE A 96 8.16 10.39 -1.42
C ILE A 96 8.76 11.78 -1.61
N TYR A 97 9.19 12.08 -2.83
CA TYR A 97 9.72 13.35 -3.30
C TYR A 97 8.89 13.83 -4.48
N LEU A 98 8.09 14.89 -4.25
CA LEU A 98 7.23 15.48 -5.26
C LEU A 98 7.61 16.96 -5.45
N PRO A 99 7.53 17.50 -6.67
CA PRO A 99 7.67 18.95 -6.90
C PRO A 99 6.74 19.77 -5.99
N TYR A 100 5.51 19.29 -5.78
CA TYR A 100 4.55 19.93 -4.87
C TYR A 100 5.02 20.03 -3.42
N LEU A 101 5.81 19.05 -2.93
CA LEU A 101 6.43 19.13 -1.60
C LEU A 101 7.60 20.12 -1.58
N HIS A 102 8.34 20.23 -2.69
CA HIS A 102 9.47 21.15 -2.81
C HIS A 102 9.02 22.61 -2.87
N GLU A 103 7.93 22.88 -3.57
CA GLU A 103 7.34 24.22 -3.74
C GLU A 103 6.28 24.55 -2.68
N TRP A 104 6.18 23.73 -1.62
CA TRP A 104 5.16 23.86 -0.60
C TRP A 104 5.16 25.26 0.04
N LYS A 105 4.01 25.93 -0.04
CA LYS A 105 3.83 27.26 0.52
C LYS A 105 2.43 27.44 1.07
N HIS A 106 2.31 27.64 2.38
CA HIS A 106 1.02 27.98 2.98
C HIS A 106 0.63 29.44 2.64
N PRO A 107 -0.64 29.72 2.30
CA PRO A 107 -1.81 28.83 2.23
C PRO A 107 -2.08 28.20 0.85
N GLN A 108 -1.22 28.42 -0.15
CA GLN A 108 -1.40 27.86 -1.50
C GLN A 108 -1.33 26.33 -1.54
N SER A 109 -0.54 25.73 -0.64
CA SER A 109 -0.37 24.28 -0.54
C SER A 109 -1.08 23.73 0.69
N ASP A 110 -1.86 22.67 0.47
CA ASP A 110 -2.50 21.88 1.52
C ASP A 110 -2.36 20.37 1.28
N LEU A 111 -2.81 19.58 2.26
CA LEU A 111 -2.77 18.11 2.21
C LEU A 111 -3.69 17.54 1.13
N TYR A 112 -4.79 18.21 0.82
CA TYR A 112 -5.74 17.74 -0.18
C TYR A 112 -5.11 17.79 -1.58
N GLY A 113 -4.52 18.93 -1.95
CA GLY A 113 -3.78 19.08 -3.20
C GLY A 113 -2.58 18.14 -3.27
N LEU A 114 -1.88 17.91 -2.14
CA LEU A 114 -0.81 16.92 -2.10
C LEU A 114 -1.31 15.51 -2.44
N ILE A 115 -2.44 15.09 -1.88
CA ILE A 115 -3.01 13.76 -2.16
C ILE A 115 -3.47 13.67 -3.61
N GLN A 116 -4.06 14.71 -4.18
CA GLN A 116 -4.42 14.75 -5.60
C GLN A 116 -3.18 14.56 -6.50
N VAL A 117 -2.08 15.26 -6.19
CA VAL A 117 -0.81 15.09 -6.92
C VAL A 117 -0.27 13.67 -6.75
N MET A 118 -0.35 13.07 -5.56
CA MET A 118 0.05 11.67 -5.36
C MET A 118 -0.76 10.70 -6.21
N ILE A 119 -2.09 10.88 -6.31
CA ILE A 119 -2.95 10.01 -7.13
C ILE A 119 -2.54 10.07 -8.60
N VAL A 120 -2.30 11.27 -9.14
CA VAL A 120 -1.86 11.44 -10.53
C VAL A 120 -0.51 10.78 -10.77
N VAL A 121 0.50 11.10 -9.93
CA VAL A 121 1.86 10.59 -10.10
C VAL A 121 1.91 9.07 -9.96
N PHE A 122 1.19 8.50 -8.99
CA PHE A 122 1.16 7.05 -8.79
C PHE A 122 0.31 6.32 -9.84
N GLY A 123 -0.64 7.02 -10.48
CA GLY A 123 -1.42 6.50 -11.60
C GLY A 123 -0.61 6.44 -12.90
N GLU A 124 0.45 7.23 -13.03
CA GLU A 124 1.43 7.12 -14.11
C GLU A 124 2.51 6.07 -13.78
N GLU A 125 3.06 6.13 -12.56
CA GLU A 125 4.09 5.21 -12.09
C GLU A 125 3.80 4.69 -10.68
N PRO A 126 3.31 3.43 -10.54
CA PRO A 126 2.99 2.85 -9.25
C PRO A 126 4.24 2.74 -8.36
N PRO A 127 4.12 3.14 -7.09
CA PRO A 127 5.24 3.19 -6.16
C PRO A 127 5.58 1.84 -5.54
N VAL A 128 4.70 0.86 -5.71
CA VAL A 128 4.82 -0.49 -5.16
C VAL A 128 4.40 -1.52 -6.19
N PHE A 129 5.03 -2.69 -6.10
CA PHE A 129 4.62 -3.88 -6.83
C PHE A 129 4.31 -5.02 -5.87
N SER A 130 3.41 -5.92 -6.28
CA SER A 130 3.20 -7.19 -5.59
C SER A 130 4.45 -8.06 -5.70
N ARG A 131 4.86 -8.66 -4.59
CA ARG A 131 5.86 -9.74 -4.62
C ARG A 131 5.32 -10.89 -5.44
N PRO A 132 6.10 -11.46 -6.37
CA PRO A 132 5.74 -12.72 -6.99
C PRO A 132 5.63 -13.77 -5.89
N THR A 133 4.46 -14.38 -5.72
CA THR A 133 4.35 -15.61 -4.94
C THR A 133 4.99 -16.72 -5.76
N THR A 134 6.30 -16.94 -5.59
CA THR A 134 6.93 -18.20 -5.98
C THR A 134 6.36 -19.28 -5.07
N GLN A 135 5.22 -19.86 -5.45
CA GLN A 135 4.88 -21.18 -4.95
C GLN A 135 6.01 -22.11 -5.42
N PRO A 136 6.75 -22.79 -4.52
CA PRO A 136 7.59 -23.89 -4.97
C PRO A 136 6.65 -24.86 -5.70
N PRO A 137 7.02 -25.38 -6.88
CA PRO A 137 6.25 -26.45 -7.48
C PRO A 137 6.12 -27.52 -6.41
N TYR A 138 4.89 -27.89 -6.08
CA TYR A 138 4.61 -28.99 -5.17
C TYR A 138 5.31 -30.20 -5.80
N GLN A 139 6.52 -30.53 -5.33
CA GLN A 139 7.13 -31.81 -5.63
C GLN A 139 6.19 -32.79 -4.95
N ALA A 140 5.29 -33.38 -5.73
CA ALA A 140 4.57 -34.55 -5.29
C ALA A 140 5.66 -35.52 -4.85
N PHE A 141 5.82 -35.69 -3.53
CA PHE A 141 6.54 -36.82 -2.99
C PHE A 141 5.83 -38.03 -3.58
N GLN A 142 6.42 -38.63 -4.62
CA GLN A 142 6.02 -39.94 -5.07
C GLN A 142 6.28 -40.84 -3.88
N ALA A 143 5.23 -41.16 -3.12
CA ALA A 143 5.28 -42.21 -2.14
C ALA A 143 5.79 -43.45 -2.89
N ALA A 144 7.01 -43.88 -2.57
CA ALA A 144 7.55 -45.14 -3.04
C ALA A 144 6.62 -46.23 -2.49
N GLY A 145 5.63 -46.61 -3.29
CA GLY A 145 4.71 -47.69 -2.98
C GLY A 145 5.47 -49.01 -2.90
N PRO A 146 5.06 -49.95 -2.03
CA PRO A 146 5.67 -51.26 -1.95
C PRO A 146 5.49 -52.00 -3.30
N PRO A 147 6.45 -52.84 -3.71
CA PRO A 147 6.39 -53.48 -5.02
C PRO A 147 5.39 -54.63 -4.94
N ASN A 148 4.25 -54.57 -5.64
CA ASN A 148 3.66 -55.82 -6.11
C ASN A 148 2.74 -55.75 -7.32
N ARG A 149 2.79 -56.88 -8.01
CA ARG A 149 2.26 -57.29 -9.30
C ARG A 149 0.77 -57.01 -9.57
N LYS A 150 0.56 -56.67 -10.85
CA LYS A 150 -0.45 -57.19 -11.80
C LYS A 150 -1.85 -56.54 -11.85
N HIS A 151 -2.12 -56.04 -13.08
CA HIS A 151 -3.39 -55.90 -13.82
C HIS A 151 -4.47 -54.90 -13.36
N GLY A 152 -4.56 -53.79 -14.12
CA GLY A 152 -5.76 -53.39 -14.89
C GLY A 152 -6.94 -52.72 -14.17
N PHE A 153 -7.20 -51.45 -14.54
CA PHE A 153 -8.46 -50.65 -14.44
C PHE A 153 -9.06 -50.55 -13.00
N ILE A 154 -9.68 -49.47 -12.50
CA ILE A 154 -10.53 -48.41 -13.04
C ILE A 154 -10.59 -47.28 -11.98
N THR A 155 -10.80 -46.05 -12.45
CA THR A 155 -11.22 -44.82 -11.75
C THR A 155 -11.91 -44.96 -10.39
N VAL A 156 -11.44 -44.19 -9.39
CA VAL A 156 -12.20 -43.88 -8.17
C VAL A 156 -12.66 -42.40 -8.20
N GLN A 157 -13.97 -42.25 -8.16
CA GLN A 157 -14.79 -41.06 -7.97
C GLN A 157 -14.55 -40.39 -6.60
N LEU A 158 -14.60 -39.05 -6.52
CA LEU A 158 -15.62 -38.24 -5.81
C LEU A 158 -15.20 -36.75 -5.87
N THR A 159 -15.78 -35.94 -6.75
CA THR A 159 -16.96 -35.07 -6.55
C THR A 159 -16.65 -33.72 -5.86
N ARG A 160 -16.63 -32.69 -6.71
CA ARG A 160 -17.29 -31.35 -6.67
C ARG A 160 -17.51 -30.60 -5.34
N ARG A 161 -17.44 -29.27 -5.54
CA ARG A 161 -17.95 -28.12 -4.74
C ARG A 161 -17.01 -27.72 -3.61
N PHE A 162 -16.52 -26.49 -3.52
CA PHE A 162 -17.26 -25.24 -3.67
C PHE A 162 -16.43 -24.15 -4.35
N HIS A 163 -17.05 -23.50 -5.33
CA HIS A 163 -16.76 -22.13 -5.72
C HIS A 163 -17.45 -21.21 -4.68
N GLU A 164 -16.99 -19.95 -4.59
CA GLU A 164 -17.58 -18.80 -3.88
C GLU A 164 -17.06 -18.47 -2.49
N ILE A 165 -17.12 -17.15 -2.20
CA ILE A 165 -16.67 -16.37 -1.04
C ILE A 165 -15.20 -15.94 -1.22
N TRP A 166 -14.92 -14.69 -1.61
CA TRP A 166 -15.29 -13.46 -0.90
C TRP A 166 -15.72 -12.32 -1.83
N THR A 167 -17.01 -11.99 -1.76
CA THR A 167 -17.46 -10.60 -1.62
C THR A 167 -17.90 -10.48 -0.16
N VAL A 168 -17.17 -9.72 0.65
CA VAL A 168 -17.72 -8.73 1.60
C VAL A 168 -16.63 -7.69 1.86
#